data_AF-A0A1V9UAX4-F1
#
_entry.id   AF-A0A1V9UAX4-F1
#
_cell.length_a   1.000
_cell.length_b   1.000
_cell.length_c   1.000
_cell.angle_alpha   90.00
_cell.angle_beta   90.00
_cell.angle_gamma   90.00
#
_symmetry.space_group_name_H-M   'P 1'
#
loop_
_entity.id
_entity.type
_entity.pdbx_description
1 polymer ?
#
loop_
_entity_poly.entity_id
_entity_poly.type
_entity_poly.pdbx_seq_one_letter_code
_entity_poly.pdbx_strand_id
1 'polypeptide(L)'
;MINVRTAHMLAHYKQWADEQMFTSVASLPPGEATRERVTVFKNMVGCLNHIYVVDRIWQAHLEGREHEFKTRFEVPYPEVFAISLISNASNGLFTVG
;
A
#
# COMPACT_ATOMS: atom_id res chain seq x y z
N MET A 1 7.49 5.53 -23.63
CA MET A 1 8.51 5.36 -22.57
C MET A 1 8.06 6.21 -21.39
N ILE A 2 8.03 5.66 -20.17
CA ILE A 2 7.72 6.45 -18.96
C ILE A 2 8.84 7.48 -18.75
N ASN A 3 8.49 8.74 -18.52
CA ASN A 3 9.42 9.80 -18.16
C ASN A 3 9.16 10.27 -16.72
N VAL A 4 10.04 11.14 -16.19
CA VAL A 4 9.95 11.63 -14.80
C VAL A 4 8.61 12.30 -14.51
N ARG A 5 8.07 13.07 -15.46
CA ARG A 5 6.76 13.73 -15.31
C ARG A 5 5.62 12.72 -15.17
N THR A 6 5.62 11.67 -16.00
CA THR A 6 4.66 10.58 -15.91
C THR A 6 4.81 9.81 -14.60
N ALA A 7 6.04 9.57 -14.13
CA ALA A 7 6.29 8.90 -12.86
C ALA A 7 5.76 9.70 -11.66
N HIS A 8 5.99 11.02 -11.61
CA HIS A 8 5.42 11.88 -10.56
C HIS A 8 3.89 11.89 -10.59
N MET A 9 3.29 11.99 -11.79
CA MET A 9 1.83 11.93 -11.93
C MET A 9 1.27 10.61 -11.37
N LEU A 10 1.90 9.48 -11.70
CA LEU A 10 1.47 8.17 -11.20
C LEU A 10 1.66 8.02 -9.68
N ALA A 11 2.73 8.60 -9.11
CA ALA A 11 2.95 8.62 -7.67
C ALA A 11 1.87 9.41 -6.91
N HIS A 12 1.51 10.61 -7.40
CA HIS A 12 0.41 11.39 -6.83
C HIS A 12 -0.94 10.69 -7.00
N TYR A 13 -1.18 10.07 -8.16
CA TYR A 13 -2.39 9.29 -8.38
C TYR A 13 -2.49 8.11 -7.40
N LYS A 14 -1.38 7.40 -7.16
CA LYS A 14 -1.31 6.31 -6.20
C LYS A 14 -1.63 6.79 -4.79
N GLN A 15 -1.07 7.92 -4.36
CA GLN A 15 -1.38 8.50 -3.05
C GLN A 15 -2.88 8.77 -2.88
N TRP A 16 -3.50 9.45 -3.85
CA TRP A 16 -4.94 9.70 -3.82
C TRP A 16 -5.75 8.38 -3.81
N ALA A 17 -5.36 7.41 -4.64
CA ALA A 17 -6.06 6.14 -4.72
C ALA A 17 -5.98 5.34 -3.42
N ASP A 18 -4.82 5.36 -2.75
CA ASP A 18 -4.64 4.75 -1.43
C ASP A 18 -5.53 5.39 -0.37
N GLU A 19 -5.55 6.73 -0.31
CA GLU A 19 -6.40 7.47 0.63
C GLU A 19 -7.87 7.09 0.47
N GLN A 20 -8.37 7.02 -0.77
CA GLN A 20 -9.75 6.60 -1.04
C GLN A 20 -9.99 5.13 -0.69
N MET A 21 -9.05 4.25 -1.00
CA MET A 21 -9.16 2.83 -0.72
C MET A 21 -9.20 2.57 0.79
N PHE A 22 -8.28 3.15 1.56
CA PHE A 22 -8.24 2.99 3.01
C PHE A 22 -9.47 3.59 3.68
N THR A 23 -9.93 4.77 3.23
CA THR A 23 -11.17 5.38 3.73
C THR A 23 -12.37 4.47 3.51
N SER A 24 -12.50 3.91 2.30
CA SER A 24 -13.59 3.01 1.95
C SER A 24 -13.57 1.74 2.79
N VAL A 25 -12.42 1.08 2.92
CA VAL A 25 -12.28 -0.15 3.71
C VAL A 25 -12.51 0.12 5.20
N ALA A 26 -12.09 1.27 5.74
CA ALA A 26 -12.32 1.65 7.14
C ALA A 26 -13.81 1.91 7.46
N SER A 27 -14.62 2.27 6.46
CA SER A 27 -16.06 2.47 6.61
C SER A 27 -16.90 1.19 6.62
N LEU A 28 -16.27 0.03 6.34
CA LEU A 28 -16.98 -1.24 6.32
C LEU A 28 -17.42 -1.65 7.74
N PRO A 29 -18.51 -2.42 7.87
CA PRO A 29 -18.88 -3.02 9.14
C PRO A 29 -17.73 -3.83 9.78
N PRO A 30 -17.67 -3.91 11.12
CA PRO A 30 -16.64 -4.70 11.80
C PRO A 30 -16.57 -6.13 11.26
N GLY A 31 -15.35 -6.59 10.95
CA GLY A 31 -15.10 -7.93 10.42
C GLY A 31 -15.22 -8.10 8.90
N GLU A 32 -15.81 -7.14 8.17
CA GLU A 32 -15.96 -7.28 6.70
C GLU A 32 -14.63 -7.22 5.93
N ALA A 33 -13.68 -6.41 6.42
CA ALA A 33 -12.35 -6.30 5.83
C ALA A 33 -11.53 -7.59 6.01
N THR A 34 -11.74 -8.31 7.12
CA THR A 34 -11.05 -9.56 7.46
C THR A 34 -11.82 -10.81 7.03
N ARG A 35 -13.09 -10.66 6.63
CA ARG A 35 -13.95 -11.76 6.18
C ARG A 35 -13.29 -12.55 5.07
N GLU A 36 -13.29 -13.88 5.21
CA GLU A 36 -12.72 -14.78 4.22
C GLU A 36 -13.47 -14.70 2.88
N ARG A 37 -12.69 -14.69 1.80
CA ARG A 37 -13.12 -14.61 0.41
C ARG A 37 -12.23 -15.52 -0.43
N VAL A 38 -12.80 -16.07 -1.50
CA VAL A 38 -12.07 -16.94 -2.44
C VAL A 38 -11.16 -16.09 -3.32
N THR A 39 -10.01 -15.69 -2.75
CA THR A 39 -8.98 -14.85 -3.37
C THR A 39 -7.60 -15.33 -2.93
N VAL A 40 -6.55 -14.99 -3.70
CA VAL A 40 -5.15 -15.33 -3.34
C VAL A 40 -4.76 -14.83 -1.96
N PHE A 41 -5.27 -13.67 -1.56
CA PHE A 41 -4.92 -13.00 -0.30
C PHE A 41 -5.90 -13.29 0.86
N LYS A 42 -6.88 -14.17 0.64
CA LYS A 42 -7.94 -14.60 1.58
C LYS A 42 -8.93 -13.51 2.01
N ASN A 43 -8.52 -12.26 2.15
CA ASN A 43 -9.39 -11.14 2.52
C ASN A 43 -8.82 -9.79 2.05
N MET A 44 -9.49 -8.69 2.37
CA MET A 44 -9.08 -7.34 1.95
C MET A 44 -7.79 -6.91 2.65
N VAL A 45 -7.61 -7.26 3.93
CA VAL A 45 -6.38 -6.94 4.69
C VAL A 45 -5.15 -7.58 4.05
N GLY A 46 -5.23 -8.85 3.66
CA GLY A 46 -4.14 -9.54 2.97
C GLY A 46 -3.80 -8.87 1.63
N CYS A 47 -4.81 -8.41 0.89
CA CYS A 47 -4.61 -7.69 -0.36
C CYS A 47 -3.91 -6.34 -0.14
N LEU A 48 -4.33 -5.57 0.87
CA LEU A 48 -3.73 -4.28 1.20
C LEU A 48 -2.27 -4.44 1.69
N ASN A 49 -1.97 -5.49 2.47
CA ASN A 49 -0.60 -5.80 2.84
C ASN A 49 0.26 -6.12 1.62
N HIS A 50 -0.28 -6.89 0.67
CA HIS A 50 0.45 -7.20 -0.56
C HIS A 50 0.81 -5.93 -1.34
N ILE A 51 -0.14 -5.01 -1.51
CA ILE A 51 0.10 -3.73 -2.18
C ILE A 51 1.19 -2.95 -1.45
N TYR A 52 1.07 -2.81 -0.12
CA TYR A 52 2.05 -2.10 0.70
C TYR A 52 3.47 -2.70 0.60
N VAL A 53 3.61 -4.02 0.73
CA VAL A 53 4.90 -4.71 0.66
C VAL A 53 5.53 -4.49 -0.72
N VAL A 54 4.75 -4.62 -1.79
CA VAL A 54 5.24 -4.40 -3.15
C VAL A 54 5.68 -2.95 -3.37
N ASP A 55 4.94 -1.97 -2.86
CA ASP A 55 5.31 -0.55 -2.94
C ASP A 55 6.62 -0.25 -2.21
N ARG A 56 6.88 -0.92 -1.08
CA ARG A 56 8.11 -0.75 -0.31
C ARG A 56 9.31 -1.42 -0.95
N ILE A 57 9.13 -2.59 -1.56
CA ILE A 57 10.16 -3.24 -2.37
C ILE A 57 10.55 -2.32 -3.53
N TRP A 58 9.59 -1.79 -4.28
CA TRP A 58 9.88 -0.92 -5.42
C TRP A 58 10.51 0.41 -5.01
N GLN A 59 10.06 1.04 -3.94
CA GLN A 59 10.70 2.25 -3.43
C GLN A 59 12.16 1.99 -3.03
N ALA A 60 12.43 0.90 -2.30
CA ALA A 60 13.80 0.54 -1.92
C ALA A 60 14.69 0.38 -3.16
N HIS A 61 14.21 -0.31 -4.19
CA HIS A 61 14.93 -0.43 -5.46
C HIS A 61 15.18 0.92 -6.16
N LEU A 62 14.19 1.81 -6.19
CA LEU A 62 14.33 3.14 -6.80
C LEU A 62 15.33 4.01 -6.05
N GLU A 63 15.39 3.87 -4.72
CA GLU A 63 16.29 4.63 -3.84
C GLU A 63 17.66 3.96 -3.65
N GLY A 64 17.89 2.78 -4.26
CA GLY A 64 19.14 2.02 -4.12
C GLY A 64 19.38 1.46 -2.71
N ARG A 65 18.31 1.23 -1.95
CA ARG A 65 18.33 0.69 -0.58
C ARG A 65 17.92 -0.78 -0.56
N GLU A 66 18.34 -1.50 0.48
CA GLU A 66 17.80 -2.83 0.78
C GLU A 66 16.39 -2.73 1.41
N HIS A 67 15.59 -3.78 1.27
CA HIS A 67 14.30 -3.94 1.94
C HIS A 67 14.30 -5.19 2.83
N GLU A 68 13.48 -5.19 3.88
CA GLU A 68 13.45 -6.28 4.89
C GLU A 68 12.57 -7.49 4.49
N PHE A 69 11.72 -7.33 3.47
CA PHE A 69 10.80 -8.38 3.04
C PHE A 69 11.53 -9.53 2.34
N LYS A 70 11.24 -10.75 2.77
CA LYS A 70 11.67 -12.01 2.16
C LYS A 70 10.71 -12.49 1.09
N THR A 71 9.44 -12.09 1.17
CA THR A 71 8.43 -12.42 0.15
C THR A 71 7.38 -11.32 0.02
N ARG A 72 6.82 -11.18 -1.20
CA ARG A 72 5.71 -10.25 -1.49
C ARG A 72 4.39 -10.63 -0.82
N PHE A 73 4.31 -11.80 -0.18
CA PHE A 73 3.12 -12.30 0.51
C PHE A 73 3.14 -12.07 2.01
N GLU A 74 4.12 -11.34 2.54
CA GLU A 74 4.15 -10.99 3.95
C GLU A 74 2.95 -10.14 4.35
N VAL A 75 2.45 -10.36 5.57
CA VAL A 75 1.32 -9.64 6.17
C VAL A 75 1.82 -8.96 7.45
N PRO A 76 2.67 -7.92 7.34
CA PRO A 76 3.24 -7.25 8.50
C PRO A 76 2.20 -6.56 9.39
N TYR A 77 1.02 -6.22 8.84
CA TYR A 77 0.00 -5.47 9.57
C TYR A 77 -1.37 -6.17 9.49
N PRO A 78 -1.87 -6.76 10.58
CA PRO A 78 -3.17 -7.45 10.59
C PRO A 78 -4.37 -6.49 10.60
N GLU A 79 -4.16 -5.20 10.85
CA GLU A 79 -5.23 -4.20 10.93
C GLU A 79 -5.10 -3.15 9.82
N VAL A 80 -6.23 -2.83 9.17
CA VAL A 80 -6.29 -1.84 8.07
C VAL A 80 -5.77 -0.47 8.51
N PHE A 81 -6.08 -0.06 9.74
CA PHE A 81 -5.68 1.24 10.29
C PHE A 81 -4.15 1.35 10.46
N ALA A 82 -3.48 0.25 10.82
CA ALA A 82 -2.02 0.24 10.91
C ALA A 82 -1.38 0.44 9.52
N ILE A 83 -1.95 -0.18 8.48
CA ILE A 83 -1.48 -0.03 7.09
C ILE A 83 -1.67 1.41 6.60
N SER A 84 -2.82 2.02 6.87
CA SER A 84 -3.14 3.37 6.38
C SER A 84 -2.24 4.44 7.00
N LEU A 85 -1.96 4.36 8.30
CA LEU A 85 -1.07 5.29 8.99
C LEU A 85 0.35 5.26 8.41
N ILE A 86 0.89 4.06 8.20
CA ILE A 86 2.27 3.86 7.76
C ILE A 86 2.43 4.16 6.27
N SER A 87 1.42 3.83 5.45
CA SER A 87 1.40 4.19 4.03
C SER A 87 1.40 5.71 3.84
N ASN A 88 0.53 6.43 4.56
CA ASN A 88 0.42 7.89 4.45
C ASN A 88 1.67 8.62 4.95
N ALA A 89 2.30 8.14 6.03
CA ALA A 89 3.57 8.68 6.52
C ALA A 89 4.70 8.50 5.50
N SER A 90 4.70 7.39 4.76
CA SER A 90 5.70 7.12 3.71
C SER A 90 5.48 7.94 2.43
N ASN A 91 4.21 8.24 2.10
CA ASN A 91 3.83 9.01 0.92
C ASN A 91 4.03 10.53 1.09
N GLY A 92 4.07 11.02 2.34
CA GLY A 92 4.37 12.43 2.67
C GLY A 92 5.80 12.88 2.33
N LEU A 93 6.69 11.98 1.91
CA LEU A 93 8.03 12.31 1.41
C LEU A 93 8.02 12.81 -0.05
N PHE A 94 6.90 12.69 -0.77
CA PHE A 94 6.75 13.15 -2.16
C PHE A 94 5.99 14.48 -2.31
N THR A 95 5.65 15.17 -1.22
CA THR A 95 4.93 16.45 -1.24
C THR A 95 5.83 17.70 -1.25
N VAL A 96 7.14 17.54 -1.44
CA VAL A 96 8.06 18.68 -1.59
C VAL A 96 8.83 18.54 -2.91
N GLY A 97 8.44 19.33 -3.91
CA GLY A 97 9.07 19.41 -5.22
C GLY A 97 8.19 20.07 -6.27
#